data_AF-A0A932TQK4-F1
#
_entry.id   AF-A0A932TQK4-F1
#
_cell.length_a   1.000
_cell.length_b   1.000
_cell.length_c   1.000
_cell.angle_alpha   90.00
_cell.angle_beta   90.00
_cell.angle_gamma   90.00
#
_symmetry.space_group_name_H-M   'P 1'
#
loop_
_entity.id
_entity.type
_entity.pdbx_description
1 polymer ?
#
loop_
_entity_poly.entity_id
_entity_poly.type
_entity_poly.pdbx_seq_one_letter_code
_entity_poly.pdbx_strand_id
1 'polypeptide(L)'
;MSDAVEPKVEGLARTYLLDRVVECLLAANEPLRVSQILSSVQHDGAFTSRVLRAVMQTSDRFQPVDRRWMLASPESDVRRPLEANIEQVLQTAGRPMKAVPVARLLAEGLGRPPDVLLPGVEQVLRGRGKYFPAGDAWGLAEWLLDVDDHDEDEIIFRNFFFDEEELAQFRQKIGSFRWSRSDLVGSAVKLVGKAGVPVPNKALQFLAWRAGHHAFHPERFFAGLFAREEVTFLSTGHWCSADTIEEFSHVLEAFAEQLSEQAPEVVAEGVADARAGMYHIGEKEVDEVASLLGDLRSHRISQIIEALFELSPGERDYNAAFGNVWGAMGADERFAWVGGERWRLAGTVPRGVSRVPELLDLPYLPYFVNEDGEAMDVELAEEGFEGDLVEWVKDPRVMIAGQPIPEGTVPSEPPARVAAPVRYEHRLAGTLPVYGDLRALIPGQPDVVELTFYHNARSFTGWLSNTTNLAVELGSFYDRLDLPLCGGVFHIQPRGRGVAGVTTDFTAAYTAGEVDDLVAVSDERLAKLEAMREDPENIQTSTFDLLRKIMEGHNRKGAHFVTLFTEANVVRRTHAYLVASLLSAYACFTYLRPGYWGYDEKKVDQGIRKQKRKFIKE
;
A
#
# COMPACT_ATOMS: atom_id res chain seq x y z
N MET A 1 14.51 -40.34 -24.21
CA MET A 1 15.53 -39.33 -23.89
C MET A 1 14.77 -38.07 -23.55
N SER A 2 14.37 -37.95 -22.28
CA SER A 2 13.69 -36.76 -21.77
C SER A 2 14.73 -35.74 -21.38
N ASP A 3 14.52 -34.49 -21.80
CA ASP A 3 15.25 -33.34 -21.30
C ASP A 3 15.19 -33.33 -19.76
N ALA A 4 16.33 -33.56 -19.11
CA ALA A 4 16.52 -33.23 -17.71
C ALA A 4 16.63 -31.69 -17.65
N VAL A 5 15.46 -31.05 -17.52
CA VAL A 5 15.31 -29.60 -17.43
C VAL A 5 15.78 -29.19 -16.03
N GLU A 6 16.87 -28.42 -15.94
CA GLU A 6 17.18 -27.63 -14.73
C GLU A 6 15.87 -27.00 -14.24
N PRO A 7 15.46 -27.15 -12.97
CA PRO A 7 14.25 -26.51 -12.49
C PRO A 7 14.44 -25.00 -12.63
N LYS A 8 13.86 -24.42 -13.69
CA LYS A 8 13.85 -22.97 -13.92
C LYS A 8 13.40 -22.31 -12.63
N VAL A 9 14.04 -21.22 -12.22
CA VAL A 9 13.78 -20.47 -10.98
C VAL A 9 12.27 -20.31 -10.70
N GLU A 10 11.46 -20.13 -11.75
CA GLU A 10 10.00 -20.12 -11.71
C GLU A 10 9.34 -21.37 -11.10
N GLY A 11 9.79 -22.58 -11.44
CA GLY A 11 9.29 -23.83 -10.88
C GLY A 11 9.57 -23.96 -9.38
N LEU A 12 10.73 -23.47 -8.92
CA LEU A 12 11.09 -23.46 -7.51
C LEU A 12 10.32 -22.40 -6.74
N ALA A 13 10.09 -21.22 -7.32
CA ALA A 13 9.23 -20.18 -6.75
C ALA A 13 7.78 -20.66 -6.58
N ARG A 14 7.22 -21.38 -7.57
CA ARG A 14 5.91 -22.02 -7.45
C ARG A 14 5.89 -23.10 -6.37
N THR A 15 6.93 -23.93 -6.29
CA THR A 15 7.07 -24.96 -5.25
C THR A 15 7.09 -24.34 -3.87
N TYR A 16 7.85 -23.26 -3.68
CA TYR A 16 7.87 -22.51 -2.42
C TYR A 16 6.47 -22.05 -2.02
N LEU A 17 5.71 -21.46 -2.95
CA LEU A 17 4.33 -21.06 -2.68
C LEU A 17 3.44 -22.26 -2.29
N LEU A 18 3.53 -23.37 -3.03
CA LEU A 18 2.79 -24.59 -2.70
C LEU A 18 3.14 -25.11 -1.31
N ASP A 19 4.42 -25.13 -0.94
CA ASP A 19 4.88 -25.62 0.37
C ASP A 19 4.34 -24.75 1.53
N ARG A 20 4.24 -23.44 1.33
CA ARG A 20 3.59 -22.52 2.27
C ARG A 20 2.08 -22.77 2.40
N VAL A 21 1.41 -23.07 1.29
CA VAL A 21 -0.01 -23.49 1.33
C VAL A 21 -0.16 -24.81 2.08
N VAL A 22 0.75 -25.78 1.88
CA VAL A 22 0.72 -27.04 2.63
C VAL A 22 0.86 -26.77 4.14
N GLU A 23 1.76 -25.88 4.59
CA GLU A 23 1.87 -25.53 6.02
C GLU A 23 0.56 -24.97 6.57
N CYS A 24 -0.05 -24.04 5.82
CA CYS A 24 -1.31 -23.43 6.19
C CYS A 24 -2.44 -24.48 6.34
N LEU A 25 -2.57 -25.37 5.35
CA LEU A 25 -3.62 -26.40 5.34
C LEU A 25 -3.36 -27.52 6.36
N LEU A 26 -2.10 -27.86 6.66
CA LEU A 26 -1.77 -28.82 7.73
C LEU A 26 -2.13 -28.26 9.11
N ALA A 27 -1.96 -26.94 9.31
CA ALA A 27 -2.34 -26.26 10.55
C ALA A 27 -3.87 -26.11 10.69
N ALA A 28 -4.59 -26.02 9.58
CA ALA A 28 -6.04 -25.96 9.56
C ALA A 28 -6.67 -27.33 9.86
N ASN A 29 -7.74 -27.34 10.64
CA ASN A 29 -8.53 -28.56 10.92
C ASN A 29 -9.71 -28.74 9.95
N GLU A 30 -9.92 -27.79 9.05
CA GLU A 30 -11.03 -27.75 8.09
C GLU A 30 -10.53 -27.22 6.74
N PRO A 31 -11.22 -27.52 5.62
CA PRO A 31 -10.93 -26.91 4.33
C PRO A 31 -11.01 -25.38 4.42
N LEU A 32 -10.05 -24.69 3.79
CA LEU A 32 -9.93 -23.23 3.82
C LEU A 32 -10.31 -22.58 2.49
N ARG A 33 -10.91 -21.39 2.53
CA ARG A 33 -11.07 -20.53 1.34
C ARG A 33 -9.71 -19.98 0.87
N VAL A 34 -9.61 -19.62 -0.41
CA VAL A 34 -8.34 -19.08 -0.95
C VAL A 34 -7.93 -17.80 -0.22
N SER A 35 -8.89 -16.95 0.15
CA SER A 35 -8.66 -15.72 0.93
C SER A 35 -8.10 -15.99 2.34
N GLN A 36 -8.53 -17.09 2.98
CA GLN A 36 -8.03 -17.49 4.30
C GLN A 36 -6.60 -18.01 4.21
N ILE A 37 -6.29 -18.78 3.16
CA ILE A 37 -4.93 -19.25 2.87
C ILE A 37 -4.03 -18.04 2.61
N LEU A 38 -4.47 -17.10 1.77
CA LEU A 38 -3.72 -15.89 1.43
C LEU A 38 -3.37 -15.06 2.69
N SER A 39 -4.33 -14.87 3.59
CA SER A 39 -4.11 -14.15 4.86
C SER A 39 -3.09 -14.82 5.78
N SER A 40 -2.95 -16.15 5.70
CA SER A 40 -2.06 -16.94 6.54
C SER A 40 -0.65 -17.07 5.97
N VAL A 41 -0.52 -17.05 4.64
CA VAL A 41 0.79 -17.16 3.96
C VAL A 41 1.64 -15.89 4.18
N GLN A 42 1.05 -14.78 4.64
CA GLN A 42 1.67 -13.50 5.04
C GLN A 42 2.86 -13.11 4.16
N HIS A 43 2.56 -12.46 3.04
CA HIS A 43 3.56 -11.82 2.19
C HIS A 43 3.07 -10.43 1.83
N ASP A 44 3.99 -9.46 1.69
CA ASP A 44 3.78 -8.01 1.53
C ASP A 44 3.01 -7.60 0.24
N GLY A 45 1.83 -8.16 0.01
CA GLY A 45 0.93 -7.79 -1.09
C GLY A 45 1.24 -8.41 -2.45
N ALA A 46 2.32 -9.18 -2.58
CA ALA A 46 2.76 -9.79 -3.84
C ALA A 46 1.84 -10.92 -4.35
N PHE A 47 1.11 -11.60 -3.46
CA PHE A 47 0.27 -12.75 -3.82
C PHE A 47 -1.20 -12.34 -3.97
N THR A 48 -1.82 -12.73 -5.07
CA THR A 48 -3.27 -12.59 -5.31
C THR A 48 -3.95 -13.95 -5.20
N SER A 49 -5.26 -14.00 -4.90
CA SER A 49 -5.99 -15.28 -4.90
C SER A 49 -5.93 -15.98 -6.25
N ARG A 50 -5.80 -15.20 -7.34
CA ARG A 50 -5.64 -15.70 -8.70
C ARG A 50 -4.33 -16.47 -8.88
N VAL A 51 -3.21 -15.92 -8.45
CA VAL A 51 -1.90 -16.62 -8.48
C VAL A 51 -1.96 -17.88 -7.63
N LEU A 52 -2.49 -17.76 -6.41
CA LEU A 52 -2.58 -18.87 -5.46
C LEU A 52 -3.42 -20.02 -6.04
N ARG A 53 -4.59 -19.70 -6.61
CA ARG A 53 -5.46 -20.67 -7.29
C ARG A 53 -4.78 -21.30 -8.50
N ALA A 54 -4.16 -20.49 -9.36
CA ALA A 54 -3.49 -20.99 -10.56
C ALA A 54 -2.38 -21.99 -10.20
N VAL A 55 -1.58 -21.68 -9.18
CA VAL A 55 -0.49 -22.54 -8.71
C VAL A 55 -1.04 -23.80 -8.04
N MET A 56 -2.05 -23.69 -7.17
CA MET A 56 -2.68 -24.85 -6.52
C MET A 56 -3.35 -25.80 -7.53
N GLN A 57 -3.98 -25.27 -8.58
CA GLN A 57 -4.61 -26.09 -9.65
C GLN A 57 -3.60 -26.89 -10.46
N THR A 58 -2.32 -26.50 -10.47
CA THR A 58 -1.26 -27.24 -11.17
C THR A 58 -0.65 -28.36 -10.34
N SER A 59 -1.09 -28.56 -9.09
CA SER A 59 -0.51 -29.54 -8.18
C SER A 59 -1.55 -30.53 -7.66
N ASP A 60 -1.25 -31.82 -7.81
CA ASP A 60 -2.08 -32.92 -7.29
C ASP A 60 -2.10 -32.99 -5.75
N ARG A 61 -1.33 -32.15 -5.06
CA ARG A 61 -1.30 -32.06 -3.59
C ARG A 61 -2.55 -31.42 -3.00
N PHE A 62 -3.37 -30.75 -3.82
CA PHE A 62 -4.53 -29.99 -3.35
C PHE A 62 -5.81 -30.49 -4.00
N GLN A 63 -6.86 -30.58 -3.20
CA GLN A 63 -8.18 -30.95 -3.67
C GLN A 63 -9.18 -29.83 -3.38
N PRO A 64 -9.94 -29.38 -4.39
CA PRO A 64 -11.05 -28.48 -4.17
C PRO A 64 -12.23 -29.26 -3.58
N VAL A 65 -12.79 -28.76 -2.47
CA VAL A 65 -14.03 -29.22 -1.85
C VAL A 65 -14.99 -28.03 -1.77
N ASP A 66 -15.99 -28.04 -2.64
CA ASP A 66 -16.88 -26.91 -2.92
C ASP A 66 -16.10 -25.63 -3.32
N ARG A 67 -16.04 -24.63 -2.41
CA ARG A 67 -15.32 -23.35 -2.54
C ARG A 67 -14.13 -23.27 -1.58
N ARG A 68 -13.65 -24.41 -1.11
CA ARG A 68 -12.55 -24.51 -0.16
C ARG A 68 -11.51 -25.48 -0.69
N TRP A 69 -10.31 -25.39 -0.13
CA TRP A 69 -9.19 -26.24 -0.48
C TRP A 69 -8.75 -27.01 0.75
N MET A 70 -8.41 -28.27 0.52
CA MET A 70 -7.73 -29.11 1.49
C MET A 70 -6.59 -29.86 0.82
N LEU A 71 -5.72 -30.46 1.62
CA LEU A 71 -4.69 -31.35 1.10
C LEU A 71 -5.36 -32.60 0.55
N ALA A 72 -4.97 -32.98 -0.66
CA ALA A 72 -5.39 -34.23 -1.24
C ALA A 72 -4.89 -35.38 -0.35
N SER A 73 -5.81 -36.26 0.04
CA SER A 73 -5.44 -37.47 0.76
C SER A 73 -4.63 -38.36 -0.18
N PRO A 74 -3.39 -38.74 0.18
CA PRO A 74 -2.59 -39.61 -0.66
C PRO A 74 -3.31 -40.94 -0.85
N GLU A 75 -3.22 -41.53 -2.05
CA GLU A 75 -3.85 -42.81 -2.40
C GLU A 75 -3.43 -43.91 -1.40
N SER A 76 -4.20 -44.07 -0.34
CA SER A 76 -3.88 -44.98 0.74
C SER A 76 -4.52 -46.33 0.42
N ASP A 77 -3.70 -47.37 0.35
CA ASP A 77 -4.18 -48.72 0.10
C ASP A 77 -4.35 -49.46 1.42
N VAL A 78 -5.60 -49.80 1.77
CA VAL A 78 -5.94 -50.56 2.97
C VAL A 78 -5.28 -51.95 2.98
N ARG A 79 -4.84 -52.45 1.83
CA ARG A 79 -4.11 -53.72 1.69
C ARG A 79 -2.61 -53.58 1.96
N ARG A 80 -2.08 -52.36 1.97
CA ARG A 80 -0.67 -52.09 2.27
C ARG A 80 -0.44 -51.94 3.78
N PRO A 81 0.75 -52.33 4.29
CA PRO A 81 1.12 -52.06 5.68
C PRO A 81 1.06 -50.56 5.99
N LEU A 82 0.77 -50.21 7.25
CA LEU A 82 0.75 -48.81 7.72
C LEU A 82 2.05 -48.07 7.39
N GLU A 83 3.19 -48.76 7.46
CA GLU A 83 4.52 -48.25 7.09
C GLU A 83 4.59 -47.72 5.65
N ALA A 84 4.04 -48.46 4.68
CA ALA A 84 4.04 -48.04 3.28
C ALA A 84 3.13 -46.83 3.04
N ASN A 85 2.01 -46.74 3.76
CA ASN A 85 1.12 -45.57 3.66
C ASN A 85 1.75 -44.33 4.34
N ILE A 86 2.47 -44.48 5.45
CA ILE A 86 3.23 -43.38 6.09
C ILE A 86 4.33 -42.87 5.16
N GLU A 87 5.07 -43.78 4.53
CA GLU A 87 6.10 -43.44 3.55
C GLU A 87 5.52 -42.62 2.40
N GLN A 88 4.40 -43.06 1.83
CA GLN A 88 3.74 -42.35 0.74
C GLN A 88 3.31 -40.93 1.15
N VAL A 89 2.76 -40.74 2.35
CA VAL A 89 2.42 -39.41 2.88
C VAL A 89 3.65 -38.51 2.94
N LEU A 90 4.77 -39.01 3.50
CA LEU A 90 6.01 -38.25 3.62
C LEU A 90 6.63 -37.96 2.23
N GLN A 91 6.56 -38.89 1.29
CA GLN A 91 7.02 -38.70 -0.09
C GLN A 91 6.19 -37.64 -0.82
N THR A 92 4.86 -37.67 -0.70
CA THR A 92 3.97 -36.68 -1.31
C THR A 92 4.20 -35.28 -0.72
N ALA A 93 4.45 -35.19 0.59
CA ALA A 93 4.78 -33.94 1.24
C ALA A 93 6.19 -33.42 0.89
N GLY A 94 7.14 -34.33 0.62
CA GLY A 94 8.52 -34.02 0.26
C GLY A 94 9.34 -33.35 1.37
N ARG A 95 8.82 -33.29 2.60
CA ARG A 95 9.46 -32.61 3.72
C ARG A 95 9.10 -33.23 5.07
N PRO A 96 9.85 -32.94 6.15
CA PRO A 96 9.54 -33.50 7.46
C PRO A 96 8.13 -33.09 7.95
N MET A 97 7.39 -34.06 8.49
CA MET A 97 6.04 -33.83 9.03
C MET A 97 5.89 -34.32 10.46
N LYS A 98 5.05 -33.64 11.26
CA LYS A 98 4.68 -34.10 12.60
C LYS A 98 3.75 -35.33 12.49
N ALA A 99 3.77 -36.19 13.51
CA ALA A 99 2.98 -37.43 13.52
C ALA A 99 1.46 -37.18 13.44
N VAL A 100 0.97 -36.10 14.06
CA VAL A 100 -0.46 -35.75 14.08
C VAL A 100 -1.01 -35.44 12.67
N PRO A 101 -0.40 -34.51 11.89
CA PRO A 101 -0.81 -34.32 10.50
C PRO A 101 -0.70 -35.57 9.62
N VAL A 102 0.32 -36.42 9.83
CA VAL A 102 0.45 -37.69 9.09
C VAL A 102 -0.74 -38.61 9.39
N ALA A 103 -1.11 -38.78 10.66
CA ALA A 103 -2.27 -39.59 11.05
C ALA A 103 -3.59 -39.04 10.48
N ARG A 104 -3.70 -37.71 10.34
CA ARG A 104 -4.88 -37.05 9.75
C ARG A 104 -5.01 -37.35 8.25
N LEU A 105 -3.93 -37.22 7.47
CA LEU A 105 -3.95 -37.52 6.04
C LEU A 105 -4.26 -39.00 5.78
N LEU A 106 -3.82 -39.90 6.67
CA LEU A 106 -4.13 -41.32 6.58
C LEU A 106 -5.57 -41.65 6.99
N ALA A 107 -6.22 -40.82 7.81
CA ALA A 107 -7.53 -41.11 8.38
C ALA A 107 -8.62 -41.24 7.31
N GLU A 108 -8.61 -40.34 6.34
CA GLU A 108 -9.56 -40.34 5.22
C GLU A 108 -9.33 -41.55 4.31
N GLY A 109 -8.08 -41.81 3.91
CA GLY A 109 -7.74 -42.92 3.01
C GLY A 109 -7.92 -44.31 3.63
N LEU A 110 -7.70 -44.47 4.93
CA LEU A 110 -7.85 -45.75 5.64
C LEU A 110 -9.23 -45.93 6.31
N GLY A 111 -10.09 -44.90 6.28
CA GLY A 111 -11.41 -44.92 6.91
C GLY A 111 -11.37 -45.09 8.43
N ARG A 112 -10.34 -44.55 9.10
CA ARG A 112 -10.14 -44.68 10.55
C ARG A 112 -9.94 -43.31 11.20
N PRO A 113 -10.49 -43.06 12.40
CA PRO A 113 -10.27 -41.81 13.10
C PRO A 113 -8.77 -41.51 13.37
N PRO A 114 -8.31 -40.24 13.27
CA PRO A 114 -6.90 -39.87 13.46
C PRO A 114 -6.32 -40.26 14.83
N ASP A 115 -7.12 -40.17 15.89
CA ASP A 115 -6.77 -40.54 17.27
C ASP A 115 -6.49 -42.04 17.43
N VAL A 116 -7.14 -42.87 16.63
CA VAL A 116 -6.90 -44.32 16.58
C VAL A 116 -5.62 -44.65 15.81
N LEU A 117 -5.29 -43.88 14.76
CA LEU A 117 -4.11 -44.09 13.93
C LEU A 117 -2.83 -43.57 14.58
N LEU A 118 -2.91 -42.46 15.33
CA LEU A 118 -1.76 -41.74 15.86
C LEU A 118 -0.77 -42.61 16.67
N PRO A 119 -1.20 -43.46 17.63
CA PRO A 119 -0.26 -44.31 18.37
C PRO A 119 0.51 -45.28 17.46
N GLY A 120 -0.16 -45.82 16.44
CA GLY A 120 0.45 -46.70 15.45
C GLY A 120 1.45 -45.97 14.55
N VAL A 121 1.11 -44.74 14.12
CA VAL A 121 2.01 -43.88 13.35
C VAL A 121 3.27 -43.56 14.17
N GLU A 122 3.13 -43.13 15.42
CA GLU A 122 4.28 -42.84 16.29
C GLU A 122 5.17 -44.06 16.51
N GLN A 123 4.56 -45.24 16.69
CA GLN A 123 5.31 -46.48 16.89
C GLN A 123 6.12 -46.85 15.64
N VAL A 124 5.55 -46.72 14.44
CA VAL A 124 6.25 -47.01 13.18
C VAL A 124 7.38 -46.03 12.95
N LEU A 125 7.14 -44.73 13.14
CA LEU A 125 8.14 -43.69 12.98
C LEU A 125 9.34 -43.87 13.92
N ARG A 126 9.12 -44.26 15.19
CA ARG A 126 10.19 -44.50 16.18
C ARG A 126 10.91 -45.85 15.99
N GLY A 127 10.24 -46.85 15.42
CA GLY A 127 10.69 -48.25 15.46
C GLY A 127 11.56 -48.69 14.28
N ARG A 128 11.69 -47.89 13.22
CA ARG A 128 12.33 -48.29 11.95
C ARG A 128 13.42 -47.31 11.55
N GLY A 129 14.55 -47.82 11.03
CA GLY A 129 15.63 -47.00 10.46
C GLY A 129 15.31 -46.31 9.12
N LYS A 130 14.07 -46.42 8.64
CA LYS A 130 13.60 -45.77 7.41
C LYS A 130 13.20 -44.31 7.64
N TYR A 131 12.99 -43.91 8.88
CA TYR A 131 12.59 -42.56 9.26
C TYR A 131 13.64 -41.95 10.18
N PHE A 132 13.79 -40.62 10.12
CA PHE A 132 14.67 -39.89 11.01
C PHE A 132 13.94 -38.71 11.67
N PRO A 133 14.30 -38.36 12.92
CA PRO A 133 13.73 -37.20 13.60
C PRO A 133 14.37 -35.89 13.12
N ALA A 134 13.54 -34.91 12.79
CA ALA A 134 13.91 -33.52 12.50
C ALA A 134 13.18 -32.58 13.47
N GLY A 135 13.69 -32.47 14.70
CA GLY A 135 12.98 -31.75 15.77
C GLY A 135 11.77 -32.54 16.27
N ASP A 136 10.58 -31.96 16.17
CA ASP A 136 9.30 -32.63 16.47
C ASP A 136 8.61 -33.24 15.23
N ALA A 137 9.27 -33.16 14.08
CA ALA A 137 8.85 -33.73 12.80
C ALA A 137 9.69 -34.96 12.41
N TRP A 138 9.21 -35.70 11.41
CA TRP A 138 9.82 -36.92 10.91
C TRP A 138 10.03 -36.83 9.39
N GLY A 139 11.23 -37.20 8.94
CA GLY A 139 11.58 -37.29 7.52
C GLY A 139 11.95 -38.72 7.11
N LEU A 140 12.17 -38.91 5.81
CA LEU A 140 12.58 -40.20 5.24
C LEU A 140 14.10 -40.31 5.17
N ALA A 141 14.66 -41.42 5.62
CA ALA A 141 16.11 -41.67 5.58
C ALA A 141 16.68 -41.56 4.16
N GLU A 142 15.86 -41.79 3.13
CA GLU A 142 16.23 -41.61 1.71
C GLU A 142 16.67 -40.18 1.35
N TRP A 143 16.25 -39.17 2.13
CA TRP A 143 16.64 -37.77 1.94
C TRP A 143 18.04 -37.48 2.48
N LEU A 144 18.57 -38.37 3.33
CA LEU A 144 19.88 -38.23 3.94
C LEU A 144 20.97 -38.80 3.03
N LEU A 145 22.19 -38.33 3.24
CA LEU A 145 23.37 -38.91 2.62
C LEU A 145 23.66 -40.27 3.27
N ASP A 146 23.68 -41.33 2.47
CA ASP A 146 24.17 -42.65 2.87
C ASP A 146 25.70 -42.59 3.03
N VAL A 147 26.17 -42.84 4.26
CA VAL A 147 27.58 -42.76 4.68
C VAL A 147 28.05 -44.07 5.31
N ASP A 148 27.38 -45.19 5.00
CA ASP A 148 27.76 -46.51 5.53
C ASP A 148 29.18 -46.92 5.10
N ASP A 149 29.67 -46.39 3.99
CA ASP A 149 31.05 -46.53 3.53
C ASP A 149 31.92 -45.31 3.86
N HIS A 150 33.23 -45.51 3.97
CA HIS A 150 34.20 -44.44 4.25
C HIS A 150 34.95 -43.96 3.01
N ASP A 151 34.68 -44.59 1.86
CA ASP A 151 35.29 -44.25 0.58
C ASP A 151 34.43 -43.22 -0.19
N GLU A 152 35.08 -42.20 -0.73
CA GLU A 152 34.40 -41.09 -1.41
C GLU A 152 33.72 -41.56 -2.69
N ASP A 153 34.36 -42.46 -3.44
CA ASP A 153 33.83 -42.97 -4.71
C ASP A 153 32.59 -43.85 -4.49
N GLU A 154 32.56 -44.68 -3.44
CA GLU A 154 31.37 -45.45 -3.05
C GLU A 154 30.22 -44.57 -2.55
N ILE A 155 30.50 -43.51 -1.78
CA ILE A 155 29.46 -42.55 -1.36
C ILE A 155 28.88 -41.84 -2.58
N ILE A 156 29.72 -41.43 -3.54
CA ILE A 156 29.25 -40.82 -4.78
C ILE A 156 28.37 -41.81 -5.55
N PHE A 157 28.84 -43.05 -5.71
CA PHE A 157 28.09 -44.09 -6.40
C PHE A 157 26.71 -44.36 -5.76
N ARG A 158 26.62 -44.51 -4.43
CA ARG A 158 25.35 -44.82 -3.76
C ARG A 158 24.35 -43.68 -3.73
N ASN A 159 24.83 -42.44 -3.66
CA ASN A 159 23.96 -41.27 -3.46
C ASN A 159 23.67 -40.49 -4.73
N PHE A 160 24.55 -40.55 -5.74
CA PHE A 160 24.52 -39.70 -6.92
C PHE A 160 24.65 -40.49 -8.23
N PHE A 161 24.37 -41.80 -8.25
CA PHE A 161 24.49 -42.63 -9.45
C PHE A 161 23.81 -42.03 -10.70
N PHE A 162 22.67 -41.36 -10.51
CA PHE A 162 21.92 -40.70 -11.59
C PHE A 162 22.15 -39.18 -11.66
N ASP A 163 22.85 -38.59 -10.67
CA ASP A 163 22.91 -37.14 -10.43
C ASP A 163 24.37 -36.62 -10.34
N GLU A 164 25.35 -37.39 -10.84
CA GLU A 164 26.77 -37.05 -10.75
C GLU A 164 27.11 -35.75 -11.50
N GLU A 165 26.45 -35.50 -12.63
CA GLU A 165 26.58 -34.26 -13.39
C GLU A 165 26.08 -33.03 -12.59
N GLU A 166 24.96 -33.17 -11.87
CA GLU A 166 24.39 -32.10 -11.03
C GLU A 166 25.34 -31.78 -9.87
N LEU A 167 25.89 -32.80 -9.22
CA LEU A 167 26.90 -32.63 -8.17
C LEU A 167 28.17 -31.93 -8.69
N ALA A 168 28.63 -32.27 -9.91
CA ALA A 168 29.80 -31.66 -10.52
C ALA A 168 29.57 -30.18 -10.85
N GLN A 169 28.42 -29.85 -11.45
CA GLN A 169 28.03 -28.47 -11.76
C GLN A 169 27.90 -27.62 -10.49
N PHE A 170 27.28 -28.18 -9.45
CA PHE A 170 27.14 -27.53 -8.16
C PHE A 170 28.51 -27.22 -7.51
N ARG A 171 29.43 -28.19 -7.53
CA ARG A 171 30.81 -28.01 -7.03
C ARG A 171 31.55 -26.91 -7.79
N GLN A 172 31.42 -26.86 -9.12
CA GLN A 172 32.03 -25.83 -9.95
C GLN A 172 31.51 -24.43 -9.59
N LYS A 173 30.19 -24.31 -9.36
CA LYS A 173 29.53 -23.04 -9.05
C LYS A 173 29.90 -22.48 -7.67
N ILE A 174 30.01 -23.33 -6.65
CA ILE A 174 30.41 -22.89 -5.30
C ILE A 174 31.91 -22.54 -5.23
N GLY A 175 32.73 -23.24 -6.03
CA GLY A 175 34.18 -23.12 -6.00
C GLY A 175 34.76 -23.57 -4.64
N SER A 176 35.82 -22.90 -4.19
CA SER A 176 36.42 -23.19 -2.89
C SER A 176 35.65 -22.50 -1.75
N PHE A 177 35.17 -23.29 -0.78
CA PHE A 177 34.50 -22.84 0.42
C PHE A 177 35.21 -23.38 1.67
N ARG A 178 35.43 -22.53 2.67
CA ARG A 178 36.09 -22.92 3.93
C ARG A 178 35.04 -23.38 4.94
N TRP A 179 34.99 -24.68 5.18
CA TRP A 179 34.16 -25.29 6.21
C TRP A 179 34.78 -25.17 7.60
N SER A 180 33.96 -24.87 8.61
CA SER A 180 34.32 -24.98 10.01
C SER A 180 34.04 -26.39 10.52
N ARG A 181 35.08 -27.14 10.89
CA ARG A 181 34.92 -28.50 11.42
C ARG A 181 34.17 -28.56 12.75
N SER A 182 34.19 -27.47 13.52
CA SER A 182 33.47 -27.37 14.80
C SER A 182 32.02 -26.91 14.65
N ASP A 183 31.63 -26.41 13.48
CA ASP A 183 30.28 -25.90 13.21
C ASP A 183 29.91 -26.15 11.73
N LEU A 184 29.55 -27.40 11.43
CA LEU A 184 29.16 -27.81 10.08
C LEU A 184 27.84 -27.18 9.67
N VAL A 185 26.87 -27.06 10.58
CA VAL A 185 25.54 -26.48 10.30
C VAL A 185 25.65 -24.99 10.00
N GLY A 186 26.37 -24.21 10.82
CA GLY A 186 26.58 -22.79 10.55
C GLY A 186 27.42 -22.53 9.29
N SER A 187 28.32 -23.45 8.94
CA SER A 187 29.04 -23.42 7.66
C SER A 187 28.11 -23.66 6.48
N ALA A 188 27.15 -24.59 6.62
CA ALA A 188 26.16 -24.89 5.60
C ALA A 188 25.22 -23.71 5.33
N VAL A 189 24.71 -23.05 6.38
CA VAL A 189 23.89 -21.82 6.25
C VAL A 189 24.63 -20.75 5.45
N LYS A 190 25.91 -20.50 5.76
CA LYS A 190 26.75 -19.54 5.02
C LYS A 190 26.96 -19.94 3.57
N LEU A 191 27.10 -21.24 3.29
CA LEU A 191 27.25 -21.74 1.93
C LEU A 191 25.97 -21.55 1.12
N VAL A 192 24.80 -21.87 1.70
CA VAL A 192 23.49 -21.65 1.05
C VAL A 192 23.29 -20.17 0.74
N GLY A 193 23.60 -19.26 1.68
CA GLY A 193 23.57 -17.82 1.43
C GLY A 193 24.53 -17.38 0.32
N LYS A 194 25.76 -17.89 0.28
CA LYS A 194 26.76 -17.55 -0.75
C LYS A 194 26.41 -18.13 -2.13
N ALA A 195 25.75 -19.28 -2.19
CA ALA A 195 25.44 -19.96 -3.45
C ALA A 195 24.52 -19.12 -4.33
N GLY A 196 23.64 -18.31 -3.72
CA GLY A 196 22.69 -17.45 -4.44
C GLY A 196 21.69 -18.23 -5.30
N VAL A 197 21.62 -19.55 -5.13
CA VAL A 197 20.67 -20.45 -5.80
C VAL A 197 20.26 -21.57 -4.86
N PRO A 198 19.10 -22.21 -5.10
CA PRO A 198 18.68 -23.39 -4.34
C PRO A 198 19.73 -24.51 -4.37
N VAL A 199 19.99 -25.10 -3.21
CA VAL A 199 21.08 -26.06 -2.98
C VAL A 199 20.53 -27.46 -2.74
N PRO A 200 20.90 -28.49 -3.55
CA PRO A 200 20.46 -29.86 -3.30
C PRO A 200 20.93 -30.39 -1.95
N ASN A 201 20.02 -31.00 -1.19
CA ASN A 201 20.27 -31.42 0.20
C ASN A 201 21.38 -32.47 0.31
N LYS A 202 21.38 -33.51 -0.54
CA LYS A 202 22.43 -34.54 -0.53
C LYS A 202 23.79 -33.97 -0.91
N ALA A 203 23.84 -33.06 -1.88
CA ALA A 203 25.09 -32.39 -2.26
C ALA A 203 25.66 -31.56 -1.10
N LEU A 204 24.81 -30.86 -0.35
CA LEU A 204 25.21 -30.11 0.83
C LEU A 204 25.74 -31.01 1.95
N GLN A 205 25.02 -32.11 2.22
CA GLN A 205 25.44 -33.12 3.18
C GLN A 205 26.77 -33.77 2.79
N PHE A 206 26.98 -34.05 1.51
CA PHE A 206 28.25 -34.60 1.00
C PHE A 206 29.44 -33.66 1.26
N LEU A 207 29.26 -32.35 1.01
CA LEU A 207 30.32 -31.36 1.27
C LEU A 207 30.59 -31.21 2.77
N ALA A 208 29.56 -31.28 3.61
CA ALA A 208 29.69 -31.27 5.06
C ALA A 208 30.39 -32.53 5.58
N TRP A 209 30.05 -33.71 5.03
CA TRP A 209 30.72 -34.97 5.30
C TRP A 209 32.20 -34.91 4.93
N ARG A 210 32.57 -34.37 3.76
CA ARG A 210 33.97 -34.22 3.36
C ARG A 210 34.77 -33.31 4.30
N ALA A 211 34.11 -32.34 4.93
CA ALA A 211 34.76 -31.45 5.90
C ALA A 211 34.92 -32.09 7.30
N GLY A 212 33.91 -32.82 7.76
CA GLY A 212 33.83 -33.39 9.12
C GLY A 212 34.23 -34.87 9.25
N HIS A 213 34.25 -35.61 8.15
CA HIS A 213 34.42 -37.07 8.06
C HIS A 213 33.62 -37.81 9.15
N HIS A 214 34.30 -38.55 10.02
CA HIS A 214 33.67 -39.37 11.08
C HIS A 214 32.82 -38.59 12.10
N ALA A 215 32.95 -37.27 12.18
CA ALA A 215 32.12 -36.44 13.06
C ALA A 215 30.78 -36.04 12.41
N PHE A 216 30.58 -36.35 11.12
CA PHE A 216 29.36 -36.03 10.40
C PHE A 216 28.28 -37.09 10.64
N HIS A 217 27.11 -36.64 11.09
CA HIS A 217 25.92 -37.47 11.22
C HIS A 217 24.81 -36.84 10.37
N PRO A 218 24.36 -37.50 9.27
CA PRO A 218 23.38 -36.96 8.33
C PRO A 218 22.10 -36.47 9.02
N GLU A 219 21.54 -37.27 9.93
CA GLU A 219 20.31 -36.95 10.67
C GLU A 219 20.44 -35.68 11.51
N ARG A 220 21.53 -35.57 12.29
CA ARG A 220 21.77 -34.41 13.17
C ARG A 220 22.08 -33.16 12.37
N PHE A 221 22.78 -33.30 11.25
CA PHE A 221 23.07 -32.20 10.35
C PHE A 221 21.78 -31.66 9.72
N PHE A 222 20.94 -32.54 9.16
CA PHE A 222 19.67 -32.16 8.58
C PHE A 222 18.77 -31.50 9.64
N ALA A 223 18.56 -32.14 10.79
CA ALA A 223 17.72 -31.58 11.86
C ALA A 223 18.24 -30.23 12.36
N GLY A 224 19.57 -30.09 12.49
CA GLY A 224 20.20 -28.84 12.89
C GLY A 224 20.04 -27.72 11.86
N LEU A 225 20.05 -28.04 10.57
CA LEU A 225 19.84 -27.08 9.48
C LEU A 225 18.35 -26.73 9.32
N PHE A 226 17.45 -27.71 9.46
CA PHE A 226 16.00 -27.53 9.39
C PHE A 226 15.44 -26.65 10.52
N ALA A 227 16.15 -26.55 11.64
CA ALA A 227 15.80 -25.69 12.76
C ALA A 227 16.26 -24.22 12.59
N ARG A 228 16.91 -23.86 11.47
CA ARG A 228 17.43 -22.50 11.22
C ARG A 228 16.43 -21.68 10.44
N GLU A 229 16.10 -20.49 10.93
CA GLU A 229 15.21 -19.55 10.23
C GLU A 229 15.88 -18.91 9.00
N GLU A 230 17.21 -18.93 8.94
CA GLU A 230 17.98 -18.31 7.85
C GLU A 230 17.90 -19.09 6.53
N VAL A 231 17.44 -20.35 6.57
CA VAL A 231 17.33 -21.21 5.40
C VAL A 231 15.98 -21.93 5.38
N THR A 232 15.43 -22.14 4.19
CA THR A 232 14.16 -22.84 3.99
C THR A 232 14.38 -24.13 3.19
N PHE A 233 13.78 -25.23 3.64
CA PHE A 233 13.80 -26.51 2.90
C PHE A 233 12.55 -26.64 2.04
N LEU A 234 12.73 -26.81 0.74
CA LEU A 234 11.65 -27.04 -0.22
C LEU A 234 11.37 -28.53 -0.38
N SER A 235 10.12 -28.87 -0.70
CA SER A 235 9.69 -30.25 -0.96
C SER A 235 10.35 -30.90 -2.17
N THR A 236 11.06 -30.13 -2.99
CA THR A 236 11.92 -30.62 -4.07
C THR A 236 13.29 -31.10 -3.58
N GLY A 237 13.56 -31.07 -2.26
CA GLY A 237 14.84 -31.51 -1.70
C GLY A 237 15.95 -30.46 -1.72
N HIS A 238 15.60 -29.18 -1.85
CA HIS A 238 16.53 -28.07 -1.97
C HIS A 238 16.49 -27.13 -0.77
N TRP A 239 17.64 -26.55 -0.41
CA TRP A 239 17.78 -25.50 0.59
C TRP A 239 17.89 -24.13 -0.07
N CYS A 240 17.12 -23.17 0.41
CA CYS A 240 17.11 -21.79 -0.07
C CYS A 240 17.52 -20.83 1.05
N SER A 241 18.26 -19.76 0.72
CA SER A 241 18.52 -18.65 1.63
C SER A 241 17.36 -17.64 1.61
N ALA A 242 17.32 -16.74 2.59
CA ALA A 242 16.39 -15.61 2.60
C ALA A 242 16.43 -14.79 1.29
N ASP A 243 17.62 -14.47 0.78
CA ASP A 243 17.80 -13.71 -0.46
C ASP A 243 17.18 -14.43 -1.68
N THR A 244 17.28 -15.76 -1.74
CA THR A 244 16.65 -16.55 -2.81
C THR A 244 15.12 -16.57 -2.68
N ILE A 245 14.59 -16.53 -1.46
CA ILE A 245 13.14 -16.40 -1.24
C ILE A 245 12.63 -15.01 -1.67
N GLU A 246 13.41 -13.96 -1.46
CA GLU A 246 13.10 -12.62 -1.97
C GLU A 246 13.04 -12.61 -3.50
N GLU A 247 13.99 -13.28 -4.17
CA GLU A 247 13.95 -13.45 -5.64
C GLU A 247 12.70 -14.22 -6.12
N PHE A 248 12.28 -15.26 -5.39
CA PHE A 248 11.03 -15.96 -5.72
C PHE A 248 9.81 -15.05 -5.65
N SER A 249 9.82 -14.07 -4.74
CA SER A 249 8.74 -13.09 -4.62
C SER A 249 8.62 -12.26 -5.91
N HIS A 250 9.73 -11.74 -6.42
CA HIS A 250 9.75 -11.01 -7.70
C HIS A 250 9.33 -11.86 -8.91
N VAL A 251 9.73 -13.13 -8.94
CA VAL A 251 9.31 -14.05 -10.03
C VAL A 251 7.80 -14.31 -9.97
N LEU A 252 7.23 -14.46 -8.77
CA LEU A 252 5.79 -14.64 -8.57
C LEU A 252 5.00 -13.35 -8.86
N GLU A 253 5.56 -12.17 -8.60
CA GLU A 253 4.99 -10.87 -9.00
C GLU A 253 4.90 -10.77 -10.53
N ALA A 254 5.99 -11.07 -11.24
CA ALA A 254 5.99 -11.09 -12.71
C ALA A 254 4.99 -12.11 -13.28
N PHE A 255 4.84 -13.27 -12.63
CA PHE A 255 3.82 -14.26 -12.99
C PHE A 255 2.40 -13.73 -12.75
N ALA A 256 2.16 -12.96 -11.69
CA ALA A 256 0.89 -12.29 -11.43
C ALA A 256 0.54 -11.26 -12.51
N GLU A 257 1.53 -10.49 -12.97
CA GLU A 257 1.40 -9.54 -14.07
C GLU A 257 1.05 -10.26 -15.38
N GLN A 258 1.76 -11.34 -15.73
CA GLN A 258 1.47 -12.15 -16.92
C GLN A 258 0.05 -12.74 -16.90
N LEU A 259 -0.40 -13.25 -15.74
CA LEU A 259 -1.78 -13.72 -15.59
C LEU A 259 -2.78 -12.58 -15.83
N SER A 260 -2.44 -11.36 -15.41
CA SER A 260 -3.28 -10.18 -15.62
C SER A 260 -3.31 -9.75 -17.10
N GLU A 261 -2.19 -9.79 -17.81
CA GLU A 261 -2.07 -9.46 -19.24
C GLU A 261 -2.75 -10.48 -20.16
N GLN A 262 -2.77 -11.75 -19.78
CA GLN A 262 -3.46 -12.81 -20.52
C GLN A 262 -4.98 -12.83 -20.27
N ALA A 263 -5.50 -11.97 -19.38
CA ALA A 263 -6.93 -11.78 -19.27
C ALA A 263 -7.43 -11.12 -20.56
N PRO A 264 -8.41 -11.71 -21.28
CA PRO A 264 -8.96 -11.06 -22.47
C PRO A 264 -9.43 -9.65 -22.11
N GLU A 265 -9.14 -8.66 -22.95
CA GLU A 265 -9.80 -7.35 -22.90
C GLU A 265 -11.31 -7.60 -22.98
N VAL A 266 -11.98 -7.57 -21.83
CA VAL A 266 -13.43 -7.74 -21.78
C VAL A 266 -14.03 -6.44 -22.28
N VAL A 267 -14.30 -6.40 -23.59
CA VAL A 267 -15.18 -5.40 -24.20
C VAL A 267 -16.51 -5.51 -23.46
N ALA A 268 -16.86 -4.46 -22.73
CA ALA A 268 -18.09 -4.33 -22.00
C ALA A 268 -19.26 -4.15 -22.99
N GLU A 269 -19.69 -5.21 -23.66
CA GLU A 269 -20.93 -5.22 -24.40
C GLU A 269 -21.77 -6.46 -24.06
N GLY A 270 -22.85 -6.19 -23.31
CA GLY A 270 -24.14 -6.87 -23.47
C GLY A 270 -24.23 -8.36 -23.10
N VAL A 271 -24.10 -8.72 -21.82
CA VAL A 271 -24.70 -9.96 -21.30
C VAL A 271 -25.22 -9.75 -19.87
N ALA A 272 -26.30 -8.98 -19.72
CA ALA A 272 -26.92 -8.74 -18.41
C ALA A 272 -27.98 -9.77 -18.00
N ASP A 273 -28.58 -10.56 -18.91
CA ASP A 273 -29.94 -11.06 -18.62
C ASP A 273 -30.10 -12.55 -18.22
N ALA A 274 -29.06 -13.38 -18.21
CA ALA A 274 -29.24 -14.83 -17.95
C ALA A 274 -28.61 -15.37 -16.65
N ARG A 275 -27.75 -14.59 -15.97
CA ARG A 275 -27.02 -15.05 -14.76
C ARG A 275 -27.07 -14.10 -13.57
N ALA A 276 -27.86 -13.03 -13.65
CA ALA A 276 -28.05 -12.06 -12.56
C ALA A 276 -28.46 -12.70 -11.22
N GLY A 277 -29.07 -13.89 -11.24
CA GLY A 277 -29.42 -14.65 -10.04
C GLY A 277 -28.27 -15.43 -9.36
N MET A 278 -27.11 -15.62 -10.00
CA MET A 278 -26.03 -16.46 -9.45
C MET A 278 -25.12 -15.72 -8.44
N TYR A 279 -25.06 -14.40 -8.54
CA TYR A 279 -24.28 -13.52 -7.64
C TYR A 279 -25.21 -12.54 -6.90
N HIS A 280 -26.40 -13.03 -6.51
CA HIS A 280 -27.32 -12.23 -5.74
C HIS A 280 -26.78 -12.03 -4.32
N ILE A 281 -26.73 -10.78 -3.87
CA ILE A 281 -26.41 -10.44 -2.49
C ILE A 281 -27.72 -10.47 -1.69
N GLY A 282 -27.90 -11.50 -0.88
CA GLY A 282 -28.96 -11.56 0.12
C GLY A 282 -28.50 -10.97 1.46
N GLU A 283 -29.41 -10.92 2.43
CA GLU A 283 -29.17 -10.34 3.77
C GLU A 283 -27.93 -10.96 4.47
N LYS A 284 -27.72 -12.27 4.28
CA LYS A 284 -26.56 -12.99 4.82
C LYS A 284 -25.24 -12.52 4.22
N GLU A 285 -25.18 -12.33 2.90
CA GLU A 285 -23.98 -11.80 2.24
C GLU A 285 -23.72 -10.35 2.66
N VAL A 286 -24.78 -9.55 2.87
CA VAL A 286 -24.61 -8.19 3.39
C VAL A 286 -24.02 -8.19 4.80
N ASP A 287 -24.47 -9.09 5.68
CA ASP A 287 -23.89 -9.25 7.01
C ASP A 287 -22.42 -9.72 6.96
N GLU A 288 -22.06 -10.59 6.00
CA GLU A 288 -20.68 -11.01 5.76
C GLU A 288 -19.81 -9.81 5.33
N VAL A 289 -20.31 -8.94 4.44
CA VAL A 289 -19.63 -7.69 4.05
C VAL A 289 -19.51 -6.73 5.23
N ALA A 290 -20.55 -6.55 6.03
CA ALA A 290 -20.51 -5.68 7.21
C ALA A 290 -19.48 -6.19 8.24
N SER A 291 -19.37 -7.51 8.42
CA SER A 291 -18.33 -8.11 9.25
C SER A 291 -16.92 -7.91 8.67
N LEU A 292 -16.76 -7.99 7.34
CA LEU A 292 -15.49 -7.75 6.66
C LEU A 292 -15.01 -6.30 6.85
N LEU A 293 -15.93 -5.33 6.77
CA LEU A 293 -15.68 -3.91 6.98
C LEU A 293 -15.61 -3.50 8.48
N GLY A 294 -15.66 -4.48 9.40
CA GLY A 294 -15.66 -4.26 10.84
C GLY A 294 -14.32 -3.77 11.41
N ASP A 295 -13.23 -3.80 10.64
CA ASP A 295 -11.89 -3.33 11.03
C ASP A 295 -11.73 -1.79 10.98
N LEU A 296 -12.82 -1.07 10.73
CA LEU A 296 -12.91 0.39 10.61
C LEU A 296 -12.14 0.98 9.42
N ARG A 297 -11.62 0.15 8.52
CA ARG A 297 -10.90 0.58 7.30
C ARG A 297 -11.82 0.54 6.09
N SER A 298 -11.46 1.28 5.05
CA SER A 298 -12.07 1.06 3.73
C SER A 298 -11.49 -0.15 3.04
N HIS A 299 -12.35 -0.87 2.31
CA HIS A 299 -11.95 -1.95 1.43
C HIS A 299 -12.37 -1.62 0.01
N ARG A 300 -11.56 -2.04 -0.97
CA ARG A 300 -11.94 -1.93 -2.38
C ARG A 300 -13.02 -2.96 -2.69
N ILE A 301 -13.94 -2.62 -3.59
CA ILE A 301 -14.98 -3.56 -4.02
C ILE A 301 -14.40 -4.81 -4.66
N SER A 302 -13.25 -4.70 -5.34
CA SER A 302 -12.47 -5.84 -5.84
C SER A 302 -12.10 -6.82 -4.73
N GLN A 303 -11.64 -6.32 -3.58
CA GLN A 303 -11.32 -7.15 -2.40
C GLN A 303 -12.57 -7.76 -1.77
N ILE A 304 -13.69 -7.03 -1.76
CA ILE A 304 -14.97 -7.52 -1.25
C ILE A 304 -15.51 -8.65 -2.15
N ILE A 305 -15.48 -8.46 -3.47
CA ILE A 305 -15.89 -9.48 -4.46
C ILE A 305 -15.01 -10.74 -4.32
N GLU A 306 -13.71 -10.57 -4.17
CA GLU A 306 -12.77 -11.66 -3.96
C GLU A 306 -13.05 -12.40 -2.65
N ALA A 307 -13.41 -11.71 -1.57
CA ALA A 307 -13.76 -12.34 -0.30
C ALA A 307 -15.09 -13.13 -0.37
N LEU A 308 -16.09 -12.61 -1.08
CA LEU A 308 -17.43 -13.20 -1.16
C LEU A 308 -17.55 -14.33 -2.19
N PHE A 309 -17.00 -14.10 -3.38
CA PHE A 309 -17.21 -14.93 -4.56
C PHE A 309 -15.94 -15.59 -5.07
N GLU A 310 -14.78 -15.24 -4.49
CA GLU A 310 -13.45 -15.60 -4.98
C GLU A 310 -13.25 -15.30 -6.47
N LEU A 311 -13.86 -14.20 -6.93
CA LEU A 311 -13.68 -13.70 -8.27
C LEU A 311 -12.64 -12.59 -8.28
N SER A 312 -11.71 -12.67 -9.23
CA SER A 312 -10.70 -11.63 -9.43
C SER A 312 -11.00 -10.77 -10.67
N PRO A 313 -10.52 -9.52 -10.72
CA PRO A 313 -10.61 -8.69 -11.92
C PRO A 313 -10.07 -9.42 -13.17
N GLY A 314 -10.80 -9.32 -14.28
CA GLY A 314 -10.49 -9.99 -15.54
C GLY A 314 -11.10 -11.39 -15.72
N GLU A 315 -11.71 -11.97 -14.68
CA GLU A 315 -12.50 -13.20 -14.82
C GLU A 315 -13.85 -12.93 -15.49
N ARG A 316 -14.35 -13.89 -16.28
CA ARG A 316 -15.54 -13.74 -17.14
C ARG A 316 -16.77 -13.22 -16.39
N ASP A 317 -16.99 -13.69 -15.17
CA ASP A 317 -18.18 -13.35 -14.36
C ASP A 317 -17.94 -12.19 -13.37
N TYR A 318 -16.72 -11.61 -13.33
CA TYR A 318 -16.36 -10.53 -12.39
C TYR A 318 -17.23 -9.29 -12.55
N ASN A 319 -17.47 -8.83 -13.78
CA ASN A 319 -18.26 -7.61 -14.03
C ASN A 319 -19.72 -7.75 -13.56
N ALA A 320 -20.30 -8.95 -13.67
CA ALA A 320 -21.64 -9.22 -13.17
C ALA A 320 -21.67 -9.18 -11.63
N ALA A 321 -20.69 -9.80 -10.97
CA ALA A 321 -20.55 -9.73 -9.51
C ALA A 321 -20.28 -8.29 -9.04
N PHE A 322 -19.45 -7.54 -9.75
CA PHE A 322 -19.16 -6.14 -9.46
C PHE A 322 -20.44 -5.29 -9.46
N GLY A 323 -21.25 -5.36 -10.52
CA GLY A 323 -22.49 -4.59 -10.62
C GLY A 323 -23.48 -4.93 -9.50
N ASN A 324 -23.61 -6.21 -9.16
CA ASN A 324 -24.49 -6.67 -8.09
C ASN A 324 -24.01 -6.22 -6.71
N VAL A 325 -22.71 -6.36 -6.40
CA VAL A 325 -22.13 -5.93 -5.13
C VAL A 325 -22.22 -4.42 -4.98
N TRP A 326 -21.86 -3.69 -6.02
CA TRP A 326 -21.92 -2.23 -6.04
C TRP A 326 -23.36 -1.74 -5.79
N GLY A 327 -24.32 -2.30 -6.52
CA GLY A 327 -25.74 -1.96 -6.38
C GLY A 327 -26.30 -2.29 -4.99
N ALA A 328 -25.99 -3.48 -4.46
CA ALA A 328 -26.46 -3.91 -3.14
C ALA A 328 -25.88 -3.04 -2.02
N MET A 329 -24.57 -2.75 -2.06
CA MET A 329 -23.93 -1.88 -1.07
C MET A 329 -24.43 -0.43 -1.16
N GLY A 330 -24.70 0.07 -2.38
CA GLY A 330 -25.26 1.42 -2.57
C GLY A 330 -26.72 1.56 -2.11
N ALA A 331 -27.46 0.46 -2.00
CA ALA A 331 -28.85 0.45 -1.54
C ALA A 331 -29.00 0.27 -0.01
N ASP A 332 -27.95 -0.17 0.69
CA ASP A 332 -27.98 -0.45 2.13
C ASP A 332 -27.29 0.69 2.93
N GLU A 333 -28.04 1.29 3.87
CA GLU A 333 -27.59 2.44 4.67
C GLU A 333 -26.39 2.15 5.58
N ARG A 334 -26.05 0.87 5.80
CA ARG A 334 -24.88 0.48 6.61
C ARG A 334 -23.57 0.78 5.91
N PHE A 335 -23.56 0.95 4.59
CA PHE A 335 -22.33 1.20 3.83
C PHE A 335 -22.28 2.61 3.31
N ALA A 336 -21.06 3.14 3.23
CA ALA A 336 -20.75 4.38 2.57
C ALA A 336 -19.70 4.12 1.49
N TRP A 337 -20.03 4.53 0.26
CA TRP A 337 -19.03 4.70 -0.78
C TRP A 337 -18.20 5.94 -0.46
N VAL A 338 -16.87 5.79 -0.47
CA VAL A 338 -15.93 6.87 -0.10
C VAL A 338 -14.93 7.16 -1.22
N GLY A 339 -15.35 6.95 -2.47
CA GLY A 339 -14.59 7.32 -3.66
C GLY A 339 -13.85 6.15 -4.31
N GLY A 340 -13.67 6.25 -5.63
CA GLY A 340 -13.08 5.16 -6.43
C GLY A 340 -13.83 3.84 -6.21
N GLU A 341 -13.08 2.79 -5.88
CA GLU A 341 -13.64 1.48 -5.53
C GLU A 341 -13.88 1.27 -4.02
N ARG A 342 -13.69 2.29 -3.19
CA ARG A 342 -13.63 2.13 -1.73
C ARG A 342 -14.99 2.21 -1.06
N TRP A 343 -15.23 1.25 -0.18
CA TRP A 343 -16.40 1.15 0.67
C TRP A 343 -16.01 0.98 2.12
N ARG A 344 -16.84 1.51 3.02
CA ARG A 344 -16.70 1.35 4.47
C ARG A 344 -18.06 1.34 5.15
N LEU A 345 -18.08 1.04 6.45
CA LEU A 345 -19.28 1.20 7.26
C LEU A 345 -19.63 2.68 7.41
N ALA A 346 -20.88 3.05 7.12
CA ALA A 346 -21.34 4.44 7.11
C ALA A 346 -21.10 5.16 8.45
N GLY A 347 -21.32 4.46 9.57
CA GLY A 347 -21.06 4.99 10.92
C GLY A 347 -19.59 5.29 11.24
N THR A 348 -18.66 4.88 10.38
CA THR A 348 -17.21 5.07 10.57
C THR A 348 -16.64 6.26 9.79
N VAL A 349 -17.41 6.85 8.87
CA VAL A 349 -17.04 8.10 8.18
C VAL A 349 -16.95 9.24 9.19
N PRO A 350 -15.86 10.01 9.27
CA PRO A 350 -15.75 11.08 10.26
C PRO A 350 -16.80 12.17 10.02
N ARG A 351 -17.56 12.52 11.06
CA ARG A 351 -18.69 13.47 10.94
C ARG A 351 -18.27 14.90 10.60
N GLY A 352 -17.00 15.25 10.85
CA GLY A 352 -16.46 16.58 10.64
C GLY A 352 -16.00 16.87 9.21
N VAL A 353 -15.92 15.87 8.32
CA VAL A 353 -15.28 16.03 7.00
C VAL A 353 -15.95 17.10 6.14
N SER A 354 -17.28 17.21 6.20
CA SER A 354 -18.03 18.19 5.41
C SER A 354 -18.05 19.60 6.02
N ARG A 355 -17.38 19.83 7.16
CA ARG A 355 -17.34 21.14 7.82
C ARG A 355 -15.95 21.74 7.68
N VAL A 356 -15.91 23.02 7.34
CA VAL A 356 -14.69 23.82 7.41
C VAL A 356 -14.34 24.00 8.90
N PRO A 357 -13.10 23.70 9.34
CA PRO A 357 -12.67 23.95 10.71
C PRO A 357 -12.77 25.44 11.10
N GLU A 358 -13.16 25.72 12.34
CA GLU A 358 -13.34 27.09 12.87
C GLU A 358 -12.07 27.96 12.70
N LEU A 359 -10.87 27.36 12.75
CA LEU A 359 -9.62 28.07 12.53
C LEU A 359 -9.52 28.70 11.13
N LEU A 360 -10.23 28.14 10.15
CA LEU A 360 -10.23 28.62 8.77
C LEU A 360 -11.36 29.61 8.48
N ASP A 361 -12.30 29.79 9.40
CA ASP A 361 -13.42 30.71 9.25
C ASP A 361 -12.92 32.15 9.13
N LEU A 362 -13.66 32.92 8.34
CA LEU A 362 -13.40 34.34 8.17
C LEU A 362 -14.07 35.11 9.31
N PRO A 363 -13.31 35.93 10.05
CA PRO A 363 -13.89 36.72 11.12
C PRO A 363 -14.89 37.73 10.56
N TYR A 364 -15.97 37.94 11.28
CA TYR A 364 -16.83 39.09 11.03
C TYR A 364 -16.06 40.38 11.34
N LEU A 365 -15.92 41.24 10.34
CA LEU A 365 -15.28 42.54 10.50
C LEU A 365 -16.35 43.62 10.63
N PRO A 366 -16.20 44.58 11.55
CA PRO A 366 -17.07 45.74 11.61
C PRO A 366 -16.86 46.60 10.36
N TYR A 367 -17.86 47.42 10.03
CA TYR A 367 -17.78 48.35 8.91
C TYR A 367 -16.84 49.51 9.27
N PHE A 368 -15.65 49.51 8.68
CA PHE A 368 -14.65 50.56 8.90
C PHE A 368 -14.84 51.71 7.90
N VAL A 369 -14.87 52.93 8.40
CA VAL A 369 -14.94 54.16 7.59
C VAL A 369 -13.75 55.07 7.84
N ASN A 370 -13.32 55.78 6.81
CA ASN A 370 -12.32 56.82 6.94
C ASN A 370 -12.93 58.13 7.50
N GLU A 371 -12.12 59.17 7.65
CA GLU A 371 -12.55 60.49 8.14
C GLU A 371 -13.62 61.15 7.26
N ASP A 372 -13.68 60.78 5.98
CA ASP A 372 -14.67 61.26 5.00
C ASP A 372 -15.98 60.43 5.02
N GLY A 373 -16.08 59.41 5.87
CA GLY A 373 -17.24 58.52 5.97
C GLY A 373 -17.32 57.46 4.86
N GLU A 374 -16.25 57.28 4.08
CA GLU A 374 -16.15 56.26 3.03
C GLU A 374 -15.64 54.93 3.60
N ALA A 375 -16.17 53.82 3.10
CA ALA A 375 -15.72 52.48 3.51
C ALA A 375 -14.22 52.30 3.24
N MET A 376 -13.49 51.77 4.22
CA MET A 376 -12.06 51.48 4.08
C MET A 376 -11.82 50.12 3.40
N ASP A 377 -12.55 49.11 3.84
CA ASP A 377 -12.50 47.78 3.24
C ASP A 377 -13.50 47.69 2.09
N VAL A 378 -13.02 47.94 0.86
CA VAL A 378 -13.83 47.93 -0.37
C VAL A 378 -13.51 46.72 -1.24
N GLU A 379 -14.56 46.05 -1.74
CA GLU A 379 -14.42 45.04 -2.79
C GLU A 379 -14.70 45.64 -4.17
N LEU A 380 -13.83 45.35 -5.13
CA LEU A 380 -14.00 45.73 -6.52
C LEU A 380 -14.55 44.55 -7.33
N ALA A 381 -15.27 44.85 -8.41
CA ALA A 381 -15.52 43.91 -9.50
C ALA A 381 -14.20 43.55 -10.22
N GLU A 382 -14.15 42.39 -10.89
CA GLU A 382 -12.93 41.89 -11.56
C GLU A 382 -12.39 42.89 -12.60
N GLU A 383 -13.26 43.65 -13.27
CA GLU A 383 -12.88 44.70 -14.24
C GLU A 383 -12.17 45.89 -13.57
N GLY A 384 -12.33 46.03 -12.26
CA GLY A 384 -11.67 47.03 -11.45
C GLY A 384 -10.25 46.65 -11.02
N PHE A 385 -9.85 45.39 -11.18
CA PHE A 385 -8.51 44.94 -10.81
C PHE A 385 -7.43 45.55 -11.72
N GLU A 386 -6.23 45.71 -11.17
CA GLU A 386 -5.10 46.30 -11.88
C GLU A 386 -4.03 45.26 -12.18
N GLY A 387 -3.43 45.37 -13.37
CA GLY A 387 -2.43 44.42 -13.85
C GLY A 387 -3.02 43.03 -14.09
N ASP A 388 -2.34 42.02 -13.55
CA ASP A 388 -2.61 40.59 -13.67
C ASP A 388 -3.36 40.01 -12.46
N LEU A 389 -3.90 40.87 -11.57
CA LEU A 389 -4.60 40.41 -10.37
C LEU A 389 -5.80 39.51 -10.66
N VAL A 390 -6.46 39.67 -11.82
CA VAL A 390 -7.60 38.81 -12.21
C VAL A 390 -7.19 37.35 -12.40
N GLU A 391 -5.92 37.11 -12.75
CA GLU A 391 -5.34 35.77 -12.87
C GLU A 391 -4.88 35.29 -11.49
N TRP A 392 -4.20 36.15 -10.72
CA TRP A 392 -3.66 35.79 -9.41
C TRP A 392 -4.72 35.49 -8.34
N VAL A 393 -5.91 36.12 -8.39
CA VAL A 393 -7.01 35.77 -7.48
C VAL A 393 -7.58 34.36 -7.72
N LYS A 394 -7.28 33.77 -8.89
CA LYS A 394 -7.69 32.41 -9.28
C LYS A 394 -6.58 31.39 -9.06
N ASP A 395 -5.40 31.82 -8.57
CA ASP A 395 -4.28 30.92 -8.28
C ASP A 395 -4.65 29.94 -7.14
N PRO A 396 -4.40 28.62 -7.30
CA PRO A 396 -4.72 27.63 -6.28
C PRO A 396 -4.13 27.95 -4.89
N ARG A 397 -2.99 28.65 -4.83
CA ARG A 397 -2.30 29.03 -3.58
C ARG A 397 -3.00 30.13 -2.81
N VAL A 398 -4.00 30.80 -3.36
CA VAL A 398 -4.81 31.81 -2.65
C VAL A 398 -6.27 31.39 -2.46
N MET A 399 -6.66 30.24 -3.00
CA MET A 399 -7.99 29.69 -2.81
C MET A 399 -8.21 29.25 -1.35
N ILE A 400 -9.39 29.52 -0.81
CA ILE A 400 -9.78 29.10 0.54
C ILE A 400 -10.93 28.10 0.48
N ALA A 401 -11.06 27.29 1.53
CA ALA A 401 -12.09 26.26 1.63
C ALA A 401 -13.50 26.82 1.42
N GLY A 402 -14.36 26.06 0.74
CA GLY A 402 -15.76 26.40 0.49
C GLY A 402 -15.99 27.31 -0.71
N GLN A 403 -14.94 27.86 -1.32
CA GLN A 403 -15.09 28.65 -2.55
C GLN A 403 -15.34 27.73 -3.77
N PRO A 404 -16.15 28.19 -4.74
CA PRO A 404 -16.30 27.49 -6.00
C PRO A 404 -14.96 27.41 -6.71
N ILE A 405 -14.74 26.30 -7.43
CA ILE A 405 -13.56 26.13 -8.27
C ILE A 405 -13.66 27.13 -9.43
N PRO A 406 -12.69 28.04 -9.63
CA PRO A 406 -12.77 29.01 -10.70
C PRO A 406 -12.69 28.33 -12.07
N GLU A 407 -13.48 28.81 -13.03
CA GLU A 407 -13.50 28.25 -14.38
C GLU A 407 -12.11 28.30 -15.04
N GLY A 408 -11.75 27.23 -15.76
CA GLY A 408 -10.48 27.12 -16.48
C GLY A 408 -9.24 26.89 -15.61
N THR A 409 -9.39 26.73 -14.29
CA THR A 409 -8.23 26.48 -13.39
C THR A 409 -7.87 25.01 -13.25
N VAL A 410 -8.82 24.10 -13.49
CA VAL A 410 -8.57 22.65 -13.45
C VAL A 410 -8.12 22.21 -14.84
N PRO A 411 -6.92 21.61 -14.99
CA PRO A 411 -6.45 21.13 -16.28
C PRO A 411 -7.35 20.00 -16.80
N SER A 412 -7.50 19.91 -18.13
CA SER A 412 -8.29 18.85 -18.77
C SER A 412 -7.63 17.47 -18.67
N GLU A 413 -6.31 17.44 -18.60
CA GLU A 413 -5.52 16.22 -18.42
C GLU A 413 -4.87 16.23 -17.02
N PRO A 414 -5.08 15.18 -16.20
CA PRO A 414 -4.46 15.10 -14.89
C PRO A 414 -2.93 15.09 -14.98
N PRO A 415 -2.23 15.96 -14.23
CA PRO A 415 -0.77 15.99 -14.23
C PRO A 415 -0.17 14.73 -13.59
N ALA A 416 1.03 14.34 -14.01
CA ALA A 416 1.71 13.17 -13.43
C ALA A 416 2.17 13.38 -11.98
N ARG A 417 2.42 14.63 -11.59
CA ARG A 417 2.89 15.03 -10.25
C ARG A 417 2.44 16.45 -9.96
N VAL A 418 2.04 16.72 -8.72
CA VAL A 418 1.57 18.03 -8.26
C VAL A 418 2.35 18.46 -7.03
N ALA A 419 2.77 19.73 -7.00
CA ALA A 419 3.33 20.37 -5.81
C ALA A 419 2.20 20.94 -4.95
N ALA A 420 2.21 20.62 -3.66
CA ALA A 420 1.20 21.03 -2.70
C ALA A 420 1.84 21.92 -1.60
N PRO A 421 1.87 23.26 -1.79
CA PRO A 421 2.30 24.18 -0.75
C PRO A 421 1.29 24.25 0.40
N VAL A 422 1.76 24.13 1.63
CA VAL A 422 0.92 24.20 2.84
C VAL A 422 1.04 25.59 3.48
N ARG A 423 -0.05 26.36 3.52
CA ARG A 423 -0.11 27.64 4.23
C ARG A 423 -0.22 27.45 5.75
N TYR A 424 0.13 28.49 6.51
CA TYR A 424 0.17 28.47 7.97
C TYR A 424 -1.14 27.97 8.62
N GLU A 425 -2.28 28.52 8.23
CA GLU A 425 -3.59 28.14 8.79
C GLU A 425 -3.94 26.67 8.50
N HIS A 426 -3.50 26.15 7.36
CA HIS A 426 -3.74 24.78 6.92
C HIS A 426 -2.80 23.80 7.60
N ARG A 427 -1.56 24.23 7.87
CA ARG A 427 -0.58 23.48 8.69
C ARG A 427 -1.08 23.29 10.11
N LEU A 428 -1.67 24.34 10.71
CA LEU A 428 -2.26 24.28 12.06
C LEU A 428 -3.56 23.48 12.10
N ALA A 429 -4.44 23.64 11.11
CA ALA A 429 -5.71 22.91 11.05
C ALA A 429 -5.55 21.44 10.60
N GLY A 430 -4.39 21.05 10.08
CA GLY A 430 -4.18 19.73 9.47
C GLY A 430 -5.05 19.53 8.22
N THR A 431 -5.11 20.54 7.35
CA THR A 431 -5.98 20.55 6.16
C THR A 431 -5.23 20.94 4.89
N LEU A 432 -5.82 20.72 3.71
CA LEU A 432 -5.28 21.11 2.41
C LEU A 432 -6.42 21.51 1.44
N PRO A 433 -6.42 22.74 0.92
CA PRO A 433 -7.32 23.13 -0.16
C PRO A 433 -7.07 22.32 -1.44
N VAL A 434 -8.12 21.84 -2.09
CA VAL A 434 -8.03 21.03 -3.31
C VAL A 434 -8.55 21.82 -4.50
N TYR A 435 -7.65 22.48 -5.21
CA TYR A 435 -7.92 23.33 -6.38
C TYR A 435 -6.89 23.07 -7.50
N GLY A 436 -7.18 23.56 -8.70
CA GLY A 436 -6.29 23.50 -9.87
C GLY A 436 -5.80 22.10 -10.20
N ASP A 437 -4.48 21.95 -10.34
CA ASP A 437 -3.81 20.68 -10.66
C ASP A 437 -4.13 19.56 -9.66
N LEU A 438 -4.21 19.87 -8.36
CA LEU A 438 -4.53 18.88 -7.34
C LEU A 438 -5.97 18.37 -7.50
N ARG A 439 -6.89 19.25 -7.89
CA ARG A 439 -8.28 18.89 -8.13
C ARG A 439 -8.43 17.92 -9.30
N ALA A 440 -7.61 18.06 -10.34
CA ALA A 440 -7.62 17.17 -11.50
C ALA A 440 -7.23 15.72 -11.17
N LEU A 441 -6.56 15.47 -10.04
CA LEU A 441 -6.14 14.13 -9.63
C LEU A 441 -7.21 13.33 -8.87
N ILE A 442 -8.25 13.99 -8.35
CA ILE A 442 -9.13 13.42 -7.34
C ILE A 442 -10.56 13.31 -7.89
N PRO A 443 -11.28 12.19 -7.67
CA PRO A 443 -12.65 12.04 -8.15
C PRO A 443 -13.61 13.11 -7.63
N GLY A 444 -14.56 13.50 -8.48
CA GLY A 444 -15.61 14.47 -8.14
C GLY A 444 -16.81 13.89 -7.38
N GLN A 445 -16.83 12.59 -7.16
CA GLN A 445 -17.87 11.87 -6.44
C GLN A 445 -17.24 10.73 -5.61
N PRO A 446 -17.84 10.39 -4.45
CA PRO A 446 -18.99 11.04 -3.82
C PRO A 446 -18.61 12.34 -3.09
N ASP A 447 -19.52 12.96 -2.36
CA ASP A 447 -19.28 14.22 -1.62
C ASP A 447 -18.13 14.10 -0.61
N VAL A 448 -17.90 12.91 -0.06
CA VAL A 448 -16.80 12.61 0.86
C VAL A 448 -15.92 11.51 0.28
N VAL A 449 -14.65 11.81 0.08
CA VAL A 449 -13.66 10.90 -0.52
C VAL A 449 -12.55 10.59 0.49
N GLU A 450 -12.23 9.31 0.65
CA GLU A 450 -11.08 8.86 1.43
C GLU A 450 -9.82 8.87 0.58
N LEU A 451 -8.82 9.63 1.00
CA LEU A 451 -7.52 9.73 0.35
C LEU A 451 -6.47 8.96 1.14
N THR A 452 -5.54 8.31 0.44
CA THR A 452 -4.41 7.64 1.07
C THR A 452 -3.09 8.14 0.50
N PHE A 453 -2.23 8.62 1.38
CA PHE A 453 -0.89 9.11 1.06
C PHE A 453 0.15 8.10 1.54
N TYR A 454 1.01 7.65 0.63
CA TYR A 454 2.09 6.72 0.92
C TYR A 454 3.43 7.47 1.00
N HIS A 455 4.15 7.29 2.09
CA HIS A 455 5.47 7.87 2.30
C HIS A 455 6.37 6.88 3.06
N ASN A 456 7.52 6.50 2.48
CA ASN A 456 8.48 5.57 3.08
C ASN A 456 7.84 4.28 3.65
N ALA A 457 7.08 3.57 2.80
CA ALA A 457 6.33 2.34 3.14
C ALA A 457 5.21 2.48 4.19
N ARG A 458 4.91 3.69 4.67
CA ARG A 458 3.75 3.97 5.54
C ARG A 458 2.63 4.61 4.74
N SER A 459 1.39 4.33 5.12
CA SER A 459 0.18 4.98 4.60
C SER A 459 -0.41 5.92 5.63
N PHE A 460 -0.95 7.05 5.15
CA PHE A 460 -1.69 8.04 5.92
C PHE A 460 -3.04 8.24 5.26
N THR A 461 -4.11 8.21 6.05
CA THR A 461 -5.46 8.44 5.57
C THR A 461 -5.83 9.90 5.80
N GLY A 462 -6.41 10.54 4.80
CA GLY A 462 -7.06 11.85 4.90
C GLY A 462 -8.44 11.82 4.24
N TRP A 463 -9.23 12.86 4.48
CA TRP A 463 -10.61 12.93 4.00
C TRP A 463 -10.84 14.19 3.20
N LEU A 464 -11.31 14.07 1.97
CA LEU A 464 -11.72 15.19 1.15
C LEU A 464 -13.24 15.36 1.20
N SER A 465 -13.68 16.59 1.43
CA SER A 465 -15.04 17.00 1.07
C SER A 465 -15.03 17.70 -0.28
N ASN A 466 -15.74 17.11 -1.26
CA ASN A 466 -15.99 17.71 -2.57
C ASN A 466 -16.92 18.93 -2.48
N THR A 467 -17.73 19.05 -1.42
CA THR A 467 -18.59 20.22 -1.19
C THR A 467 -17.81 21.43 -0.71
N THR A 468 -16.73 21.24 0.06
CA THR A 468 -15.90 22.34 0.57
C THR A 468 -14.54 22.46 -0.12
N ASN A 469 -14.20 21.56 -1.06
CA ASN A 469 -12.89 21.46 -1.70
C ASN A 469 -11.73 21.44 -0.68
N LEU A 470 -11.92 20.74 0.44
CA LEU A 470 -10.97 20.72 1.55
C LEU A 470 -10.67 19.28 1.97
N ALA A 471 -9.38 18.92 1.94
CA ALA A 471 -8.90 17.73 2.59
C ALA A 471 -8.58 18.01 4.07
N VAL A 472 -8.93 17.08 4.96
CA VAL A 472 -8.78 17.17 6.41
C VAL A 472 -8.07 15.94 6.96
N GLU A 473 -7.70 15.99 8.26
CA GLU A 473 -6.95 14.95 8.99
C GLU A 473 -5.51 14.74 8.50
N LEU A 474 -4.88 15.77 7.93
CA LEU A 474 -3.52 15.74 7.41
C LEU A 474 -2.44 16.17 8.41
N GLY A 475 -2.82 16.56 9.65
CA GLY A 475 -1.88 17.09 10.65
C GLY A 475 -0.76 16.10 11.00
N SER A 476 -1.11 14.85 11.29
CA SER A 476 -0.13 13.79 11.61
C SER A 476 0.79 13.47 10.42
N PHE A 477 0.27 13.62 9.21
CA PHE A 477 1.03 13.46 7.97
C PHE A 477 2.05 14.61 7.81
N TYR A 478 1.65 15.86 8.08
CA TYR A 478 2.56 17.02 8.04
C TYR A 478 3.67 16.94 9.09
N ASP A 479 3.33 16.54 10.32
CA ASP A 479 4.31 16.36 11.39
C ASP A 479 5.31 15.26 11.04
N ARG A 480 4.87 14.21 10.34
CA ARG A 480 5.75 13.12 9.91
C ARG A 480 6.72 13.55 8.81
N LEU A 481 6.27 14.40 7.91
CA LEU A 481 7.11 14.99 6.86
C LEU A 481 8.04 16.08 7.39
N ASP A 482 7.90 16.50 8.65
CA ASP A 482 8.65 17.62 9.23
C ASP A 482 8.49 18.91 8.40
N LEU A 483 7.26 19.17 7.95
CA LEU A 483 6.98 20.38 7.18
C LEU A 483 7.12 21.64 8.05
N PRO A 484 7.72 22.73 7.52
CA PRO A 484 7.77 24.01 8.21
C PRO A 484 6.36 24.55 8.47
N LEU A 485 6.26 25.51 9.40
CA LEU A 485 4.97 26.08 9.79
C LEU A 485 4.24 26.78 8.63
N CYS A 486 4.96 27.34 7.66
CA CYS A 486 4.37 27.98 6.49
C CYS A 486 5.20 27.77 5.22
N GLY A 487 4.53 27.35 4.15
CA GLY A 487 5.08 27.26 2.80
C GLY A 487 5.86 25.98 2.48
N GLY A 488 5.86 24.98 3.36
CA GLY A 488 6.41 23.66 3.04
C GLY A 488 5.71 23.03 1.83
N VAL A 489 6.47 22.49 0.88
CA VAL A 489 5.95 21.90 -0.35
C VAL A 489 6.26 20.42 -0.40
N PHE A 490 5.22 19.60 -0.30
CA PHE A 490 5.35 18.19 -0.63
C PHE A 490 4.75 17.93 -2.01
N HIS A 491 5.19 16.83 -2.62
CA HIS A 491 4.77 16.43 -3.96
C HIS A 491 3.91 15.20 -3.89
N ILE A 492 2.81 15.22 -4.65
CA ILE A 492 1.83 14.15 -4.72
C ILE A 492 1.88 13.57 -6.13
N GLN A 493 1.98 12.25 -6.22
CA GLN A 493 1.93 11.48 -7.46
C GLN A 493 0.83 10.41 -7.39
N PRO A 494 -0.09 10.33 -8.36
CA PRO A 494 -1.09 9.26 -8.43
C PRO A 494 -0.47 7.86 -8.41
N ARG A 495 -1.01 6.94 -7.61
CA ARG A 495 -0.70 5.49 -7.69
C ARG A 495 -1.78 4.76 -8.50
N GLY A 496 -1.31 3.97 -9.48
CA GLY A 496 -2.16 3.15 -10.35
C GLY A 496 -2.83 3.93 -11.48
N ARG A 497 -3.39 3.22 -12.46
CA ARG A 497 -4.28 3.81 -13.47
C ARG A 497 -5.71 3.77 -12.94
N GLY A 498 -6.15 4.86 -12.32
CA GLY A 498 -7.59 5.05 -12.13
C GLY A 498 -8.29 5.36 -13.45
N VAL A 499 -9.63 5.26 -13.46
CA VAL A 499 -10.43 5.61 -14.65
C VAL A 499 -10.24 7.09 -14.96
N ALA A 500 -9.85 7.42 -16.20
CA ALA A 500 -9.58 8.79 -16.64
C ALA A 500 -8.48 9.55 -15.85
N GLY A 501 -7.56 8.83 -15.20
CA GLY A 501 -6.39 9.43 -14.53
C GLY A 501 -6.64 10.01 -13.13
N VAL A 502 -7.86 9.87 -12.58
CA VAL A 502 -8.17 10.23 -11.18
C VAL A 502 -7.96 9.05 -10.24
N THR A 503 -7.52 9.29 -9.00
CA THR A 503 -7.27 8.23 -8.01
C THR A 503 -7.57 8.70 -6.58
N THR A 504 -7.63 7.76 -5.65
CA THR A 504 -7.71 7.98 -4.20
C THR A 504 -6.39 7.65 -3.49
N ASP A 505 -5.43 7.08 -4.21
CA ASP A 505 -4.14 6.62 -3.67
C ASP A 505 -2.98 7.40 -4.27
N PHE A 506 -2.12 7.95 -3.42
CA PHE A 506 -1.06 8.85 -3.82
C PHE A 506 0.27 8.50 -3.16
N THR A 507 1.37 8.55 -3.91
CA THR A 507 2.72 8.62 -3.33
C THR A 507 3.02 10.06 -2.98
N ALA A 508 3.47 10.30 -1.74
CA ALA A 508 3.90 11.60 -1.26
C ALA A 508 5.41 11.63 -1.02
N ALA A 509 6.07 12.64 -1.56
CA ALA A 509 7.49 12.89 -1.38
C ALA A 509 7.72 14.31 -0.87
N TYR A 510 8.66 14.46 0.07
CA TYR A 510 9.11 15.75 0.57
C TYR A 510 10.63 15.77 0.64
N THR A 511 11.24 16.84 0.15
CA THR A 511 12.67 17.10 0.33
C THR A 511 12.82 18.06 1.51
N ALA A 512 13.60 17.70 2.52
CA ALA A 512 13.78 18.54 3.71
C ALA A 512 14.23 19.97 3.34
N GLY A 513 13.49 20.97 3.82
CA GLY A 513 13.75 22.39 3.54
C GLY A 513 13.16 22.90 2.22
N GLU A 514 12.47 22.06 1.44
CA GLU A 514 11.77 22.49 0.24
C GLU A 514 10.53 23.33 0.60
N VAL A 515 10.44 24.51 -0.01
CA VAL A 515 9.39 25.49 0.24
C VAL A 515 8.95 26.15 -1.07
N ASP A 516 7.72 26.67 -1.13
CA ASP A 516 7.22 27.47 -2.24
C ASP A 516 7.62 28.93 -2.02
N ASP A 517 8.35 29.52 -2.98
CA ASP A 517 8.90 30.87 -2.86
C ASP A 517 7.85 31.97 -2.59
N LEU A 518 6.59 31.75 -2.94
CA LEU A 518 5.51 32.72 -2.77
C LEU A 518 4.70 32.50 -1.49
N VAL A 519 4.66 31.28 -0.96
CA VAL A 519 3.94 30.92 0.27
C VAL A 519 4.86 30.86 1.50
N ALA A 520 6.16 30.62 1.30
CA ALA A 520 7.14 30.52 2.37
C ALA A 520 7.22 31.83 3.17
N VAL A 521 7.10 31.70 4.49
CA VAL A 521 7.33 32.80 5.43
C VAL A 521 8.40 32.33 6.40
N SER A 522 9.48 33.10 6.53
CA SER A 522 10.57 32.75 7.45
C SER A 522 10.09 32.78 8.91
N ASP A 523 10.70 31.98 9.78
CA ASP A 523 10.32 31.91 11.20
C ASP A 523 10.39 33.29 11.89
N GLU A 524 11.39 34.11 11.56
CA GLU A 524 11.51 35.48 12.08
C GLU A 524 10.36 36.39 11.63
N ARG A 525 9.89 36.23 10.38
CA ARG A 525 8.76 37.01 9.86
C ARG A 525 7.46 36.48 10.43
N LEU A 526 7.32 35.16 10.55
CA LEU A 526 6.15 34.50 11.11
C LEU A 526 5.92 34.94 12.56
N ALA A 527 6.97 34.96 13.39
CA ALA A 527 6.89 35.44 14.78
C ALA A 527 6.40 36.90 14.88
N LYS A 528 6.78 37.77 13.93
CA LYS A 528 6.29 39.15 13.88
C LYS A 528 4.81 39.22 13.50
N LEU A 529 4.38 38.40 12.54
CA LEU A 529 2.98 38.33 12.11
C LEU A 529 2.10 37.73 13.21
N GLU A 530 2.59 36.73 13.95
CA GLU A 530 1.91 36.17 15.12
C GLU A 530 1.76 37.23 16.23
N ALA A 531 2.81 38.01 16.51
CA ALA A 531 2.70 39.14 17.44
C ALA A 531 1.68 40.20 16.97
N MET A 532 1.59 40.45 15.66
CA MET A 532 0.55 41.31 15.09
C MET A 532 -0.86 40.72 15.26
N ARG A 533 -1.02 39.39 15.17
CA ARG A 533 -2.31 38.72 15.41
C ARG A 533 -2.79 38.87 16.86
N GLU A 534 -1.86 38.81 17.80
CA GLU A 534 -2.14 38.89 19.24
C GLU A 534 -2.41 40.33 19.73
N ASP A 535 -2.02 41.33 18.95
CA ASP A 535 -2.23 42.75 19.26
C ASP A 535 -3.72 43.11 19.20
N PRO A 536 -4.35 43.50 20.33
CA PRO A 536 -5.76 43.88 20.37
C PRO A 536 -6.10 45.07 19.48
N GLU A 537 -5.15 45.96 19.18
CA GLU A 537 -5.39 47.09 18.27
C GLU A 537 -5.65 46.61 16.85
N ASN A 538 -5.03 45.50 16.43
CA ASN A 538 -5.26 44.92 15.10
C ASN A 538 -6.64 44.26 14.96
N ILE A 539 -7.33 43.96 16.06
CA ILE A 539 -8.73 43.50 16.03
C ILE A 539 -9.67 44.61 15.52
N GLN A 540 -9.37 45.86 15.88
CA GLN A 540 -10.14 47.06 15.52
C GLN A 540 -9.57 47.79 14.30
N THR A 541 -8.68 47.14 13.54
CA THR A 541 -8.00 47.74 12.39
C THR A 541 -8.58 47.21 11.08
N SER A 542 -8.80 48.08 10.09
CA SER A 542 -9.27 47.68 8.75
C SER A 542 -8.30 46.72 8.05
N THR A 543 -8.78 45.96 7.07
CA THR A 543 -7.90 45.10 6.25
C THR A 543 -6.94 45.94 5.41
N PHE A 544 -7.37 47.12 4.96
CA PHE A 544 -6.51 48.13 4.34
C PHE A 544 -5.31 48.50 5.22
N ASP A 545 -5.55 48.89 6.46
CA ASP A 545 -4.48 49.28 7.38
C ASP A 545 -3.59 48.12 7.79
N LEU A 546 -4.17 46.92 7.92
CA LEU A 546 -3.40 45.72 8.16
C LEU A 546 -2.43 45.43 7.01
N LEU A 547 -2.89 45.53 5.76
CA LEU A 547 -2.03 45.36 4.57
C LEU A 547 -0.90 46.39 4.54
N ARG A 548 -1.14 47.65 4.95
CA ARG A 548 -0.09 48.67 5.08
C ARG A 548 0.99 48.24 6.06
N LYS A 549 0.61 47.85 7.28
CA LYS A 549 1.54 47.35 8.32
C LYS A 549 2.34 46.13 7.84
N ILE A 550 1.69 45.22 7.12
CA ILE A 550 2.36 44.05 6.53
C ILE A 550 3.38 44.51 5.49
N MET A 551 3.00 45.40 4.57
CA MET A 551 3.86 45.89 3.49
C MET A 551 5.05 46.74 3.97
N GLU A 552 4.95 47.41 5.12
CA GLU A 552 6.08 48.12 5.75
C GLU A 552 7.24 47.18 6.10
N GLY A 553 6.95 45.90 6.36
CA GLY A 553 7.96 44.87 6.58
C GLY A 553 8.71 44.46 5.31
N HIS A 554 8.23 44.85 4.12
CA HIS A 554 8.85 44.55 2.84
C HIS A 554 9.70 45.72 2.33
N ASN A 555 10.77 45.40 1.62
CA ASN A 555 11.65 46.42 1.07
C ASN A 555 11.03 47.14 -0.14
N ARG A 556 11.73 48.15 -0.69
CA ARG A 556 11.27 48.92 -1.85
C ARG A 556 11.00 48.11 -3.14
N LYS A 557 11.41 46.83 -3.20
CA LYS A 557 11.08 45.93 -4.32
C LYS A 557 9.65 45.38 -4.24
N GLY A 558 8.95 45.62 -3.13
CA GLY A 558 7.58 45.15 -2.92
C GLY A 558 7.50 43.66 -2.60
N ALA A 559 6.27 43.17 -2.53
CA ALA A 559 5.95 41.77 -2.26
C ALA A 559 5.00 41.22 -3.32
N HIS A 560 5.05 39.92 -3.55
CA HIS A 560 4.13 39.26 -4.46
C HIS A 560 2.73 39.16 -3.84
N PHE A 561 1.68 39.20 -4.65
CA PHE A 561 0.28 39.13 -4.22
C PHE A 561 0.01 37.89 -3.34
N VAL A 562 0.46 36.71 -3.79
CA VAL A 562 0.33 35.44 -3.04
C VAL A 562 1.01 35.52 -1.67
N THR A 563 2.19 36.15 -1.60
CA THR A 563 2.91 36.36 -0.33
C THR A 563 2.15 37.30 0.59
N LEU A 564 1.64 38.42 0.06
CA LEU A 564 0.83 39.36 0.83
C LEU A 564 -0.45 38.73 1.37
N PHE A 565 -1.14 37.94 0.53
CA PHE A 565 -2.30 37.17 0.94
C PHE A 565 -1.96 36.17 2.05
N THR A 566 -0.84 35.45 1.91
CA THR A 566 -0.37 34.48 2.89
C THR A 566 -0.05 35.15 4.22
N GLU A 567 0.74 36.22 4.21
CA GLU A 567 1.08 36.97 5.43
C GLU A 567 -0.15 37.61 6.09
N ALA A 568 -1.09 38.15 5.30
CA ALA A 568 -2.35 38.67 5.81
C ALA A 568 -3.15 37.59 6.55
N ASN A 569 -3.21 36.38 6.00
CA ASN A 569 -3.94 35.26 6.60
C ASN A 569 -3.25 34.64 7.82
N VAL A 570 -1.95 34.89 8.05
CA VAL A 570 -1.32 34.61 9.35
C VAL A 570 -1.89 35.53 10.43
N VAL A 571 -2.06 36.82 10.11
CA VAL A 571 -2.53 37.81 11.07
C VAL A 571 -4.05 37.74 11.28
N ARG A 572 -4.80 37.73 10.18
CA ARG A 572 -6.26 37.68 10.19
C ARG A 572 -6.79 37.08 8.88
N ARG A 573 -7.63 36.06 9.00
CA ARG A 573 -8.24 35.40 7.83
C ARG A 573 -8.96 36.41 6.95
N THR A 574 -8.69 36.38 5.65
CA THR A 574 -9.28 37.30 4.66
C THR A 574 -9.38 36.63 3.28
N HIS A 575 -10.21 37.18 2.40
CA HIS A 575 -10.37 36.70 1.02
C HIS A 575 -9.34 37.33 0.07
N ALA A 576 -8.88 36.55 -0.92
CA ALA A 576 -7.97 37.00 -1.96
C ALA A 576 -8.54 38.18 -2.77
N TYR A 577 -9.86 38.15 -3.04
CA TYR A 577 -10.57 39.23 -3.73
C TYR A 577 -10.54 40.55 -2.96
N LEU A 578 -10.68 40.52 -1.63
CA LEU A 578 -10.57 41.74 -0.81
C LEU A 578 -9.15 42.31 -0.87
N VAL A 579 -8.12 41.46 -0.72
CA VAL A 579 -6.72 41.90 -0.84
C VAL A 579 -6.44 42.52 -2.22
N ALA A 580 -6.87 41.86 -3.30
CA ALA A 580 -6.72 42.36 -4.67
C ALA A 580 -7.47 43.68 -4.91
N SER A 581 -8.66 43.82 -4.33
CA SER A 581 -9.48 45.03 -4.38
C SER A 581 -8.76 46.20 -3.73
N LEU A 582 -8.24 46.00 -2.52
CA LEU A 582 -7.53 47.04 -1.77
C LEU A 582 -6.25 47.48 -2.47
N LEU A 583 -5.45 46.52 -2.96
CA LEU A 583 -4.25 46.80 -3.76
C LEU A 583 -4.57 47.62 -5.02
N SER A 584 -5.69 47.33 -5.69
CA SER A 584 -6.12 48.04 -6.90
C SER A 584 -6.78 49.40 -6.61
N ALA A 585 -7.52 49.51 -5.52
CA ALA A 585 -8.34 50.68 -5.18
C ALA A 585 -7.50 51.86 -4.67
N TYR A 586 -6.54 51.61 -3.79
CA TYR A 586 -5.82 52.67 -3.07
C TYR A 586 -4.60 53.20 -3.83
N ALA A 587 -4.34 54.50 -3.71
CA ALA A 587 -3.22 55.16 -4.38
C ALA A 587 -1.84 54.81 -3.76
N CYS A 588 -1.80 54.40 -2.49
CA CYS A 588 -0.57 54.02 -1.80
C CYS A 588 0.00 52.67 -2.24
N PHE A 589 -0.81 51.81 -2.84
CA PHE A 589 -0.33 50.57 -3.43
C PHE A 589 -0.03 50.80 -4.91
N THR A 590 1.14 50.35 -5.36
CA THR A 590 1.59 50.53 -6.74
C THR A 590 1.94 49.17 -7.33
N TYR A 591 1.33 48.85 -8.48
CA TYR A 591 1.72 47.70 -9.28
C TYR A 591 3.11 47.95 -9.88
N LEU A 592 4.07 47.08 -9.58
CA LEU A 592 5.47 47.25 -9.99
C LEU A 592 5.80 46.42 -11.23
N ARG A 593 5.38 45.15 -11.22
CA ARG A 593 5.60 44.12 -12.25
C ARG A 593 4.62 42.97 -11.99
N PRO A 594 4.48 41.98 -12.89
CA PRO A 594 3.53 40.88 -12.74
C PRO A 594 3.51 40.29 -11.32
N GLY A 595 2.35 40.35 -10.67
CA GLY A 595 2.11 39.89 -9.31
C GLY A 595 2.77 40.68 -8.17
N TYR A 596 3.69 41.62 -8.41
CA TYR A 596 4.42 42.36 -7.36
C TYR A 596 3.85 43.76 -7.11
N TRP A 597 3.70 44.06 -5.82
CA TRP A 597 3.08 45.28 -5.30
C TRP A 597 4.02 46.02 -4.36
N GLY A 598 4.13 47.34 -4.53
CA GLY A 598 4.86 48.24 -3.66
C GLY A 598 3.92 49.10 -2.81
N TYR A 599 4.41 49.57 -1.66
CA TYR A 599 3.72 50.49 -0.76
C TYR A 599 4.47 51.82 -0.66
N ASP A 600 3.72 52.93 -0.76
CA ASP A 600 4.21 54.30 -0.60
C ASP A 600 3.36 55.04 0.44
N GLU A 601 3.92 55.18 1.65
CA GLU A 601 3.29 55.86 2.78
C GLU A 601 2.87 57.30 2.45
N LYS A 602 3.60 58.00 1.58
CA LYS A 602 3.30 59.39 1.22
C LYS A 602 2.01 59.55 0.39
N LYS A 603 1.46 58.45 -0.10
CA LYS A 603 0.25 58.42 -0.93
C LYS A 603 -0.97 57.90 -0.17
N VAL A 604 -0.85 57.60 1.13
CA VAL A 604 -1.97 57.10 1.94
C VAL A 604 -3.12 58.11 1.96
N ASP A 605 -2.81 59.40 2.18
CA ASP A 605 -3.80 60.48 2.25
C ASP A 605 -4.51 60.76 0.91
N GLN A 606 -4.06 60.15 -0.19
CA GLN A 606 -4.73 60.27 -1.50
C GLN A 606 -5.95 59.34 -1.62
N GLY A 607 -6.10 58.38 -0.69
CA GLY A 607 -7.25 57.50 -0.60
C GLY A 607 -7.50 56.62 -1.84
N ILE A 608 -8.77 56.33 -2.10
CA ILE A 608 -9.20 55.51 -3.23
C ILE A 608 -9.06 56.30 -4.54
N ARG A 609 -8.37 55.70 -5.52
CA ARG A 609 -8.20 56.23 -6.87
C ARG A 609 -9.55 56.52 -7.51
N LYS A 610 -9.77 57.77 -7.97
CA LYS A 610 -11.05 58.21 -8.56
C LYS A 610 -11.57 57.29 -9.66
N GLN A 611 -10.69 56.76 -10.51
CA GLN A 611 -11.04 55.87 -11.61
C GLN A 611 -11.54 54.47 -11.16
N LYS A 612 -11.24 54.07 -9.92
CA LYS A 612 -11.62 52.76 -9.36
C LYS A 612 -12.97 52.78 -8.65
N ARG A 613 -13.45 53.95 -8.23
CA ARG A 613 -14.73 54.12 -7.49
C ARG A 613 -15.94 53.51 -8.21
N LYS A 614 -15.97 53.58 -9.55
CA LYS A 614 -17.05 53.00 -10.37
C LYS A 614 -17.10 51.47 -10.39
N PHE A 615 -16.07 50.80 -9.89
CA PHE A 615 -15.98 49.34 -9.83
C PHE A 615 -16.17 48.79 -8.41
N ILE A 616 -16.38 49.64 -7.41
CA ILE A 616 -16.70 49.21 -6.05
C ILE A 616 -18.06 48.51 -6.08
N LYS A 617 -18.12 47.28 -5.56
CA LYS A 617 -19.36 46.52 -5.43
C LYS A 617 -20.25 47.21 -4.39
N GLU A 618 -21.55 47.26 -4.69
CA GLU A 618 -22.57 47.81 -3.79
C GLU A 618 -22.77 46.96 -2.53
#